data_AF-A0A925UZ83-F1
#
_entry.id   AF-A0A925UZ83-F1
#
_cell.length_a   1.000
_cell.length_b   1.000
_cell.length_c   1.000
_cell.angle_alpha   90.00
_cell.angle_beta   90.00
_cell.angle_gamma   90.00
#
_symmetry.space_group_name_H-M   'P 1'
#
loop_
_entity.id
_entity.type
_entity.pdbx_description
1 polymer ?
#
loop_
_entity_poly.entity_id
_entity_poly.type
_entity_poly.pdbx_seq_one_letter_code
_entity_poly.pdbx_strand_id
1 'polypeptide(L)' 'TSRERDVVRLRFGLDDGRSRTLEEVGSELNVTRERVRQIELRAMKKLRHIGQELSSQGFTITPSPTV' A
#
# COMPACT_ATOMS: atom_id res chain seq x y z
N THR A 1 -4.45 7.03 7.44
CA THR A 1 -4.59 8.49 7.24
C THR A 1 -4.73 8.78 5.75
N SER A 2 -5.22 9.95 5.33
CA SER A 2 -5.40 10.26 3.90
C SER A 2 -4.09 10.18 3.11
N ARG A 3 -3.00 10.77 3.62
CA ARG A 3 -1.67 10.72 2.98
C ARG A 3 -1.12 9.31 2.81
N GLU A 4 -1.33 8.40 3.78
CA GLU A 4 -0.93 6.99 3.61
C GLU A 4 -1.68 6.32 2.47
N ARG A 5 -2.96 6.64 2.31
CA ARG A 5 -3.80 6.07 1.26
C ARG A 5 -3.38 6.58 -0.12
N ASP A 6 -3.06 7.86 -0.22
CA ASP A 6 -2.65 8.48 -1.50
C ASP A 6 -1.28 7.95 -1.96
N VAL A 7 -0.31 7.81 -1.04
CA VAL A 7 0.98 7.18 -1.33
C VAL A 7 0.79 5.75 -1.86
N VAL A 8 -0.01 4.93 -1.17
CA VAL A 8 -0.26 3.54 -1.59
C VAL A 8 -0.99 3.50 -2.94
N ARG A 9 -2.00 4.34 -3.15
CA ARG A 9 -2.74 4.38 -4.42
C ARG A 9 -1.84 4.74 -5.60
N LEU A 10 -1.03 5.79 -5.47
CA LEU A 10 -0.11 6.22 -6.52
C LEU A 10 1.04 5.23 -6.73
N ARG A 11 1.54 4.61 -5.66
CA ARG A 11 2.63 3.63 -5.71
C ARG A 11 2.24 2.35 -6.44
N PHE A 12 1.04 1.84 -6.14
CA PHE A 12 0.54 0.59 -6.71
C PHE A 12 -0.38 0.80 -7.92
N GLY A 13 -0.60 2.05 -8.36
CA GLY A 13 -1.47 2.35 -9.47
C GLY A 13 -2.91 1.88 -9.24
N LEU A 14 -3.42 1.98 -8.01
CA LEU A 14 -4.75 1.47 -7.66
C LEU A 14 -5.90 2.27 -8.30
N ASP A 15 -5.61 3.47 -8.82
CA ASP A 15 -6.58 4.39 -9.41
C ASP A 15 -6.45 4.42 -10.95
N ASP A 16 -5.22 4.58 -11.44
CA ASP A 16 -4.87 4.79 -12.85
C ASP A 16 -4.15 3.59 -13.50
N GLY A 17 -3.92 2.50 -12.76
CA GLY A 17 -3.20 1.32 -13.24
C GLY A 17 -1.69 1.53 -13.43
N ARG A 18 -1.16 2.70 -13.06
CA ARG A 18 0.23 3.08 -13.27
C ARG A 18 0.96 3.17 -11.94
N SER A 19 1.89 2.25 -11.71
CA SER A 19 2.76 2.32 -10.54
C SER A 19 3.77 3.46 -10.67
N ARG A 20 3.75 4.40 -9.73
CA ARG A 20 4.71 5.52 -9.68
C ARG A 20 5.92 5.22 -8.80
N THR A 21 7.05 5.84 -9.11
CA THR A 21 8.28 5.74 -8.30
C THR A 21 8.16 6.53 -6.99
N LEU A 22 9.01 6.24 -5.99
CA LEU A 22 9.03 7.01 -4.73
C LEU A 22 9.34 8.50 -4.96
N GLU A 23 10.10 8.83 -6.01
CA GLU A 23 10.38 10.21 -6.39
C GLU A 23 9.17 10.89 -7.02
N GLU A 24 8.48 10.24 -7.95
CA GLU A 24 7.26 10.79 -8.56
C GLU A 24 6.16 11.01 -7.53
N VAL A 25 5.91 10.02 -6.67
CA VAL A 25 4.94 10.14 -5.57
C VAL A 25 5.33 11.25 -4.60
N GLY A 26 6.64 11.40 -4.32
CA GLY A 26 7.15 12.46 -3.47
C GLY A 26 6.94 13.85 -4.09
N SER A 27 7.22 13.99 -5.39
CA SER A 27 7.03 15.23 -6.14
C SER A 27 5.56 15.64 -6.17
N GLU A 28 4.66 14.70 -6.46
CA GLU A 28 3.22 14.96 -6.56
C GLU A 28 2.58 15.32 -5.21
N LEU A 29 2.99 14.65 -4.14
CA LEU A 29 2.49 14.90 -2.79
C LEU A 29 3.27 15.99 -2.05
N ASN A 30 4.25 16.64 -2.70
CA ASN A 30 5.15 17.64 -2.12
C ASN A 30 5.79 17.15 -0.80
N VAL A 31 6.30 15.91 -0.81
CA VAL A 31 6.98 15.29 0.32
C VAL A 31 8.33 14.73 -0.11
N THR A 32 9.25 14.64 0.84
CA THR A 32 10.56 14.04 0.57
C THR A 32 10.44 12.55 0.27
N ARG A 33 11.37 12.03 -0.55
CA ARG A 33 11.48 10.59 -0.85
C ARG A 33 11.49 9.73 0.43
N GLU A 34 12.24 10.17 1.44
CA GLU A 34 12.32 9.46 2.71
C GLU A 34 10.97 9.46 3.46
N ARG A 35 10.19 10.55 3.34
CA ARG A 35 8.84 10.59 3.91
C ARG A 35 7.90 9.60 3.23
N VAL A 36 7.97 9.45 1.91
CA VAL A 36 7.20 8.44 1.17
C VAL A 36 7.57 7.03 1.65
N ARG A 37 8.87 6.74 1.82
CA ARG A 37 9.35 5.46 2.34
C ARG A 37 8.82 5.14 3.75
N GLN A 38 8.81 6.13 4.65
CA GLN A 38 8.25 5.94 6.00
C GLN A 38 6.75 5.64 5.96
N ILE A 39 6.01 6.33 5.08
CA ILE A 39 4.58 6.12 4.90
C ILE A 39 4.31 4.73 4.34
N GLU A 40 5.08 4.28 3.35
CA GLU A 40 4.99 2.94 2.77
C GLU A 40 5.21 1.85 3.84
N LEU A 41 6.25 1.99 4.66
CA LEU A 41 6.53 1.07 5.77
C LEU A 41 5.39 1.00 6.78
N ARG A 42 4.82 2.16 7.17
CA ARG A 42 3.67 2.23 8.09
C ARG A 42 2.43 1.57 7.50
N ALA A 43 2.13 1.87 6.24
CA ALA A 43 0.99 1.31 5.52
C ALA A 43 1.12 -0.21 5.39
N MET A 44 2.28 -0.71 4.95
CA MET A 44 2.55 -2.14 4.82
C MET A 44 2.48 -2.87 6.15
N LYS A 45 3.03 -2.29 7.22
CA LYS A 45 2.93 -2.88 8.58
C LYS A 45 1.47 -3.00 9.02
N LYS A 46 0.66 -1.97 8.75
CA LYS A 46 -0.78 -1.97 9.08
C LYS A 46 -1.56 -2.98 8.25
N LEU A 47 -1.31 -3.06 6.94
CA LEU A 47 -1.93 -4.04 6.04
C LEU A 47 -1.59 -5.48 6.44
N ARG A 48 -0.33 -5.74 6.79
CA ARG A 48 0.11 -7.08 7.22
C ARG A 48 -0.59 -7.51 8.51
N HIS A 49 -0.71 -6.59 9.48
CA HIS A 49 -1.43 -6.85 10.73
C HIS A 49 -2.91 -7.16 10.48
N ILE A 50 -3.58 -6.36 9.64
CA ILE A 50 -4.98 -6.59 9.26
C ILE A 50 -5.13 -7.93 8.52
N GLY A 51 -4.24 -8.27 7.59
CA GLY A 51 -4.28 -9.56 6.90
C GLY A 51 -4.10 -10.75 7.82
N GLN A 52 -3.22 -10.64 8.83
CA GLN A 52 -3.05 -11.66 9.87
C GLN A 52 -4.30 -11.78 10.76
N GLU A 53 -4.90 -10.66 11.15
CA GLU A 53 -6.14 -10.64 11.94
C GLU A 53 -7.32 -11.24 11.15
N LEU A 54 -7.47 -10.89 9.88
CA LEU A 54 -8.48 -11.44 8.97
C LEU A 54 -8.29 -12.95 8.76
N SER A 55 -7.06 -13.43 8.63
CA SER A 55 -6.76 -14.86 8.54
C SER A 55 -7.13 -15.61 9.84
N SER A 56 -6.98 -14.94 10.98
CA SER A 56 -7.37 -15.48 12.29
C SER A 56 -8.89 -15.51 12.47
N GLN A 57 -9.63 -14.66 11.76
CA GLN A 57 -11.10 -14.64 11.71
C GLN A 57 -11.69 -15.58 10.65
N GLY A 58 -10.88 -16.44 10.02
CA GLY A 58 -11.35 -17.43 9.04
C GLY A 58 -11.65 -16.88 7.65
N PHE A 59 -11.25 -15.64 7.34
CA PHE A 59 -11.36 -15.09 5.99
C PHE A 59 -10.15 -15.54 5.16
N THR A 60 -10.28 -16.69 4.49
CA THR A 60 -9.23 -17.22 3.60
C THR A 60 -9.12 -16.37 2.34
N ILE A 61 -8.16 -15.45 2.33
CA ILE A 61 -7.61 -14.84 1.10
C ILE A 61 -6.65 -15.84 0.42
N THR A 62 -7.14 -17.04 0.12
CA THR A 62 -6.41 -17.96 -0.75
C THR A 62 -6.78 -17.61 -2.19
N PRO A 63 -5.83 -17.27 -3.08
CA PRO A 63 -6.11 -17.42 -4.50
C PRO A 63 -6.36 -18.91 -4.72
N SER A 64 -7.55 -19.27 -5.19
CA SER A 64 -7.90 -20.65 -5.53
C SER A 64 -6.76 -21.28 -6.33
N PRO A 65 -6.20 -22.44 -5.91
CA PRO A 65 -5.35 -23.21 -6.80
C PRO A 65 -6.24 -23.65 -7.95
N THR A 66 -6.06 -23.03 -9.12
CA THR A 66 -6.74 -23.50 -10.33
C THR A 66 -6.08 -24.81 -10.73
N VAL A 67 -6.94 -25.78 -10.99
CA VAL A 67 -6.74 -27.19 -11.42
C VAL A 67 -5.55 -27.40 -12.35
#